data_AF-A0A7K2QPL7-F1
#
_entry.id   AF-A0A7K2QPL7-F1
#
_cell.length_a   1.000
_cell.length_b   1.000
_cell.length_c   1.000
_cell.angle_alpha   90.00
_cell.angle_beta   90.00
_cell.angle_gamma   90.00
#
_symmetry.space_group_name_H-M   'P 1'
#
loop_
_entity.id
_entity.type
_entity.pdbx_description
1 polymer ?
#
loop_
_entity_poly.entity_id
_entity_poly.type
_entity_poly.pdbx_seq_one_letter_code
_entity_poly.pdbx_strand_id
1 'polypeptide(L)'
;MEAVLAGAAAARAQGVRTVLTPAPARPLPRELLELVDLLVPNEHEAAALTGFTDPLGAAEALLREVPEVVLTLGAAGVLYAARGR
;
A
#
# COMPACT_ATOMS: atom_id res chain seq x y z
N MET A 1 -11.35 7.93 8.37
CA MET A 1 -9.90 8.10 8.20
C MET A 1 -9.22 8.23 9.56
N GLU A 2 -9.71 9.12 10.43
CA GLU A 2 -9.20 9.32 11.80
C GLU A 2 -8.90 8.03 12.59
N ALA A 3 -9.86 7.11 12.72
CA ALA A 3 -9.65 5.85 13.45
C ALA A 3 -8.55 4.95 12.84
N VAL A 4 -8.40 4.98 11.52
CA VAL A 4 -7.38 4.18 10.80
C VAL A 4 -5.98 4.75 11.09
N LEU A 5 -5.84 6.07 11.05
CA LEU A 5 -4.60 6.76 11.42
C LEU A 5 -4.21 6.51 12.87
N ALA A 6 -5.19 6.63 13.79
CA ALA A 6 -4.95 6.37 15.21
C ALA A 6 -4.50 4.93 15.46
N GLY A 7 -5.10 3.95 14.79
CA GLY A 7 -4.71 2.54 14.86
C GLY A 7 -3.30 2.29 14.33
N ALA A 8 -2.97 2.83 13.15
CA ALA A 8 -1.63 2.70 12.55
C ALA A 8 -0.55 3.37 13.42
N ALA A 9 -0.84 4.54 13.99
CA ALA A 9 0.07 5.23 14.91
C ALA A 9 0.31 4.43 16.19
N ALA A 10 -0.76 3.84 16.77
CA ALA A 10 -0.65 2.97 17.93
C ALA A 10 0.18 1.71 17.64
N ALA A 11 -0.03 1.07 16.48
CA ALA A 11 0.76 -0.09 16.06
C ALA A 11 2.25 0.25 15.93
N ARG A 12 2.57 1.37 15.27
CA ARG A 12 3.95 1.85 15.14
C ARG A 12 4.60 2.15 16.49
N ALA A 13 3.87 2.77 17.42
CA ALA A 13 4.38 3.07 18.76
C ALA A 13 4.73 1.80 19.56
N GLN A 14 4.13 0.67 19.23
CA GLN A 14 4.39 -0.64 19.84
C GLN A 14 5.36 -1.51 19.01
N GLY A 15 5.91 -0.99 17.91
CA GLY A 15 6.77 -1.76 17.01
C GLY A 15 6.04 -2.91 16.30
N VAL A 16 4.71 -2.82 16.18
CA VAL A 16 3.89 -3.82 15.50
C VAL A 16 3.80 -3.49 14.01
N ARG A 17 3.99 -4.50 13.17
CA ARG A 17 3.90 -4.38 11.71
C ARG A 17 2.49 -3.98 11.28
N THR A 18 2.39 -2.97 10.43
CA THR A 18 1.13 -2.47 9.87
C THR A 18 0.97 -2.90 8.42
N VAL A 19 -0.15 -3.57 8.13
CA VAL A 19 -0.55 -3.99 6.77
C VAL A 19 -1.83 -3.26 6.39
N LEU A 20 -1.86 -2.65 5.20
CA LEU A 20 -3.02 -1.94 4.69
C LEU A 20 -3.48 -2.52 3.35
N THR A 21 -4.75 -2.93 3.29
CA THR A 21 -5.45 -3.24 2.03
C THR A 21 -6.39 -2.08 1.73
N PRO A 22 -6.07 -1.21 0.77
CA PRO A 22 -6.79 0.04 0.58
C PRO A 22 -8.11 -0.16 -0.17
N ALA A 23 -9.24 -0.15 0.54
CA ALA A 23 -10.57 -0.20 -0.09
C ALA A 23 -11.53 0.86 0.47
N PRO A 24 -12.41 1.46 -0.37
CA PRO A 24 -12.40 1.43 -1.84
C PRO A 24 -11.23 2.26 -2.42
N ALA A 25 -10.98 2.16 -3.73
CA ALA A 25 -9.96 2.92 -4.45
C ALA A 25 -10.15 4.44 -4.27
N ARG A 26 -9.39 5.02 -3.34
CA ARG A 26 -9.41 6.44 -2.99
C ARG A 26 -8.00 6.92 -2.66
N PRO A 27 -7.70 8.22 -2.84
CA PRO A 27 -6.45 8.78 -2.37
C PRO A 27 -6.23 8.48 -0.87
N LEU A 28 -5.02 8.05 -0.53
CA LEU A 28 -4.62 7.80 0.85
C LEU A 28 -3.81 9.00 1.35
N PRO A 29 -4.07 9.49 2.58
CA PRO A 29 -3.25 10.52 3.19
C PRO A 29 -1.80 10.03 3.31
N ARG A 30 -0.84 10.90 2.99
CA ARG A 30 0.59 10.59 3.11
C ARG A 30 0.98 10.12 4.51
N GLU A 31 0.45 10.78 5.54
CA GLU A 31 0.63 10.42 6.94
C GLU A 31 0.18 8.98 7.28
N LEU A 32 -0.80 8.42 6.55
CA LEU A 32 -1.17 7.01 6.71
C LEU A 32 -0.12 6.11 6.05
N LEU A 33 0.32 6.44 4.84
CA LEU A 33 1.30 5.65 4.09
C LEU A 33 2.63 5.58 4.83
N GLU A 34 3.06 6.67 5.47
CA GLU A 34 4.26 6.70 6.30
C GLU A 34 4.20 5.73 7.49
N LEU A 35 3.00 5.36 7.95
CA LEU A 35 2.77 4.42 9.06
C LEU A 35 2.55 2.96 8.60
N VAL A 36 2.54 2.70 7.29
CA VAL A 36 2.27 1.37 6.71
C VAL A 36 3.59 0.71 6.30
N ASP A 37 3.79 -0.53 6.75
CA ASP A 37 4.95 -1.32 6.35
C ASP A 37 4.71 -2.08 5.04
N LEU A 38 3.48 -2.56 4.84
CA LEU A 38 3.07 -3.31 3.66
C LEU A 38 1.72 -2.82 3.13
N LEU A 39 1.70 -2.39 1.88
CA LEU A 39 0.48 -2.06 1.16
C LEU A 39 0.05 -3.22 0.26
N VAL A 40 -1.23 -3.57 0.30
CA VAL A 40 -1.80 -4.72 -0.43
C VAL A 40 -2.97 -4.28 -1.33
N PRO A 41 -2.74 -3.51 -2.41
CA PRO A 41 -3.80 -3.11 -3.31
C PRO A 41 -4.13 -4.21 -4.33
N ASN A 42 -5.32 -4.15 -4.93
CA ASN A 42 -5.57 -4.79 -6.22
C ASN A 42 -5.17 -3.89 -7.41
N GLU A 43 -5.27 -4.41 -8.63
CA GLU A 43 -4.96 -3.67 -9.87
C GLU A 43 -5.70 -2.33 -9.99
N HIS A 44 -6.99 -2.32 -9.65
CA HIS A 44 -7.83 -1.12 -9.78
C HIS A 44 -7.46 -0.07 -8.75
N GLU A 45 -7.17 -0.48 -7.50
CA GLU A 45 -6.71 0.40 -6.43
C GLU A 45 -5.32 0.96 -6.71
N ALA A 46 -4.40 0.12 -7.19
CA ALA A 46 -3.05 0.55 -7.55
C ALA A 46 -3.07 1.56 -8.71
N ALA A 47 -3.89 1.33 -9.73
CA ALA A 47 -4.08 2.28 -10.82
C ALA A 47 -4.69 3.60 -10.35
N ALA A 48 -5.69 3.55 -9.45
CA ALA A 48 -6.29 4.76 -8.89
C ALA A 48 -5.33 5.57 -8.00
N LEU A 49 -4.43 4.90 -7.28
CA LEU A 49 -3.46 5.54 -6.40
C LEU A 49 -2.27 6.13 -7.15
N THR A 50 -1.86 5.51 -8.26
CA THR A 50 -0.59 5.82 -8.91
C THR A 50 -0.72 6.43 -10.31
N GLY A 51 -1.87 6.24 -10.97
CA GLY A 51 -2.10 6.57 -12.37
C GLY A 51 -1.52 5.56 -13.37
N PHE A 52 -0.86 4.50 -12.91
CA PHE A 52 -0.27 3.46 -13.76
C PHE A 52 -1.19 2.24 -13.86
N THR A 53 -1.48 1.80 -15.08
CA THR A 53 -2.26 0.57 -15.33
C THR A 53 -1.39 -0.68 -15.42
N ASP A 54 -0.08 -0.52 -15.62
CA ASP A 54 0.85 -1.64 -15.61
C ASP A 54 1.23 -1.99 -14.15
N PRO A 55 1.13 -3.27 -13.73
CA PRO A 55 1.39 -3.66 -12.35
C PRO A 55 2.78 -3.30 -11.83
N LEU A 56 3.80 -3.37 -12.68
CA LEU A 56 5.18 -3.11 -12.28
C LEU A 56 5.40 -1.61 -12.01
N GLY A 57 5.01 -0.74 -12.93
CA GLY A 57 5.08 0.71 -12.75
C GLY A 57 4.22 1.20 -11.59
N ALA A 58 3.04 0.59 -11.37
CA ALA A 58 2.22 0.88 -10.20
C ALA A 58 2.94 0.46 -8.90
N ALA A 59 3.51 -0.74 -8.83
CA ALA A 59 4.27 -1.17 -7.66
C ALA A 59 5.50 -0.28 -7.39
N GLU A 60 6.27 0.08 -8.42
CA GLU A 60 7.41 0.99 -8.30
C GLU A 60 7.02 2.38 -7.80
N ALA A 61 5.86 2.89 -8.23
CA ALA A 61 5.33 4.16 -7.73
C ALA A 61 4.93 4.06 -6.25
N LEU A 62 4.24 2.99 -5.85
CA LEU A 62 3.85 2.75 -4.47
C LEU A 62 5.05 2.55 -3.53
N LEU A 63 6.13 1.93 -4.02
CA LEU A 63 7.37 1.74 -3.26
C LEU A 63 8.09 3.05 -2.92
N ARG A 64 7.71 4.19 -3.51
CA ARG A 64 8.20 5.51 -3.06
C ARG A 64 7.52 5.95 -1.76
N GLU A 65 6.30 5.49 -1.51
CA GLU A 65 5.49 5.85 -0.36
C GLU A 65 5.61 4.83 0.78
N VAL A 66 5.63 3.54 0.47
CA VAL A 66 5.70 2.44 1.46
C VAL A 66 6.93 1.54 1.27
N PRO A 67 7.36 0.79 2.32
CA PRO A 67 8.50 -0.12 2.21
C PRO A 67 8.25 -1.36 1.33
N GLU A 68 7.07 -1.95 1.42
CA GLU A 68 6.70 -3.18 0.70
C GLU A 68 5.30 -3.07 0.06
N VAL A 69 5.13 -3.74 -1.08
CA VAL A 69 3.88 -3.82 -1.83
C VAL A 69 3.59 -5.26 -2.24
N VAL A 70 2.35 -5.70 -2.02
CA VAL A 70 1.78 -6.94 -2.55
C VAL A 70 0.58 -6.56 -3.42
N LEU A 71 0.79 -6.49 -4.73
CA LEU A 71 -0.25 -6.10 -5.68
C LEU A 71 -0.96 -7.34 -6.22
N THR A 72 -2.25 -7.48 -5.92
CA THR A 72 -3.08 -8.63 -6.33
C THR A 72 -3.62 -8.44 -7.75
N LEU A 73 -3.48 -9.48 -8.58
CA LEU A 73 -3.75 -9.48 -10.04
C LEU A 73 -4.90 -10.43 -10.44
N GLY A 74 -5.83 -10.66 -9.51
CA GLY A 74 -6.89 -11.66 -9.69
C GLY A 74 -6.33 -13.06 -10.02
N ALA A 75 -6.76 -13.63 -11.14
CA ALA A 75 -6.33 -14.96 -11.59
C ALA A 75 -4.85 -15.03 -12.04
N ALA A 76 -4.22 -13.89 -12.35
CA ALA A 76 -2.81 -13.82 -12.71
C ALA A 76 -1.88 -13.90 -11.48
N GLY A 77 -2.43 -14.02 -10.28
CA GLY A 77 -1.68 -14.19 -9.04
C GLY A 77 -1.35 -12.86 -8.39
N VAL A 78 -0.07 -12.65 -8.05
CA VAL A 78 0.36 -11.52 -7.23
C VAL A 78 1.76 -11.05 -7.63
N LEU A 79 1.98 -9.75 -7.59
CA LEU A 79 3.29 -9.11 -7.70
C LEU A 79 3.73 -8.65 -6.31
N TYR A 80 4.87 -9.15 -5.83
CA TYR A 80 5.51 -8.64 -4.62
C TYR A 80 6.72 -7.79 -4.99
N ALA A 81 6.86 -6.63 -4.36
CA ALA A 81 8.00 -5.76 -4.52
C ALA A 81 8.37 -5.10 -3.18
N ALA A 82 9.66 -4.86 -2.96
CA ALA A 82 10.15 -4.25 -1.72
C ALA A 82 11.30 -3.28 -2.02
N ARG A 83 11.40 -2.20 -1.25
CA ARG A 83 12.49 -1.24 -1.45
C ARG A 83 13.84 -1.88 -1.15
N GLY A 84 14.73 -1.86 -2.15
CA GLY A 84 16.09 -2.41 -2.01
C GLY A 84 16.20 -3.92 -2.16
N ARG A 85 15.16 -4.60 -2.68
CA ARG A 85 15.18 -6.03 -3.04
C ARG A 85 14.41 -6.31 -4.31
#